data_AF-A0A0C9U2Q8-F1
#
_entry.id   AF-A0A0C9U2Q8-F1
#
_cell.length_a   1.000
_cell.length_b   1.000
_cell.length_c   1.000
_cell.angle_alpha   90.00
_cell.angle_beta   90.00
_cell.angle_gamma   90.00
#
_symmetry.space_group_name_H-M   'P 1'
#
loop_
_entity.id
_entity.type
_entity.pdbx_description
1 polymer ?
#
loop_
_entity_poly.entity_id
_entity_poly.type
_entity_poly.pdbx_seq_one_letter_code
_entity_poly.pdbx_strand_id
1 'polypeptide(L)' 'LPASFIGSRRWSSENTADGLALARVEGAPSFFITVTCNPDWPEIKVRLAPGQKASDIPIIIVRVFKQRLQKF' A
#
# COMPACT_ATOMS: atom_id res chain seq x y z
N LEU A 1 9.36 21.74 -6.96
CA LEU A 1 9.81 20.36 -6.67
C LEU A 1 9.79 19.55 -7.97
N PRO A 2 10.87 18.83 -8.31
CA PRO A 2 10.95 17.98 -9.49
C PRO A 2 10.05 16.74 -9.35
N ALA A 3 9.79 16.04 -10.46
CA ALA A 3 8.96 14.84 -10.45
C ALA A 3 9.60 13.64 -9.71
N SER A 4 10.92 13.63 -9.58
CA SER A 4 11.63 12.68 -8.72
C SER A 4 11.29 12.81 -7.22
N PHE A 5 10.66 13.92 -6.81
CA PHE A 5 10.18 14.09 -5.45
C PHE A 5 8.76 13.52 -5.28
N ILE A 6 8.67 12.38 -4.59
CA ILE A 6 7.42 11.68 -4.28
C ILE A 6 6.46 12.64 -3.57
N GLY A 7 5.21 12.71 -4.06
CA GLY A 7 4.17 13.56 -3.51
C GLY A 7 4.19 15.02 -3.99
N SER A 8 5.12 15.41 -4.86
CA SER A 8 5.06 16.72 -5.51
C SER A 8 3.95 16.79 -6.56
N ARG A 9 3.49 18.01 -6.89
CA ARG A 9 2.54 18.23 -7.99
C ARG A 9 3.03 17.63 -9.33
N ARG A 10 4.33 17.71 -9.60
CA ARG A 10 4.92 17.18 -10.83
C ARG A 10 4.91 15.65 -10.83
N TRP A 11 5.29 15.03 -9.72
CA TRP A 11 5.22 13.57 -9.54
C TRP A 11 3.80 13.03 -9.78
N SER A 12 2.79 13.65 -9.18
CA SER A 12 1.39 13.23 -9.37
C SER A 12 0.91 13.41 -10.81
N SER A 13 1.28 14.52 -11.46
CA SER A 13 0.92 14.79 -12.85
C SER A 13 1.53 13.77 -13.81
N GLU A 14 2.79 13.38 -13.59
CA GLU A 14 3.51 12.41 -14.42
C GLU A 14 2.92 11.01 -14.26
N ASN A 15 2.70 10.54 -13.03
CA ASN A 15 2.01 9.27 -12.77
C ASN A 15 0.61 9.21 -13.42
N THR A 16 -0.11 10.34 -13.47
CA THR A 16 -1.43 10.40 -14.10
C THR A 16 -1.31 10.30 -15.62
N ALA A 17 -0.36 11.01 -16.22
CA ALA A 17 -0.10 10.94 -17.66
C ALA A 17 0.34 9.53 -18.08
N ASP A 18 1.23 8.89 -17.32
CA ASP A 18 1.68 7.51 -17.56
C ASP A 18 0.53 6.51 -17.48
N GLY A 19 -0.33 6.63 -16.46
CA GLY A 19 -1.52 5.79 -16.32
C GLY A 19 -2.47 5.91 -17.52
N LEU A 20 -2.69 7.13 -18.03
CA LEU A 20 -3.51 7.36 -19.23
C LEU A 20 -2.84 6.82 -20.51
N ALA A 21 -1.51 6.93 -20.61
CA ALA A 21 -0.75 6.37 -21.72
C ALA A 21 -0.84 4.84 -21.76
N LEU A 22 -0.73 4.19 -20.60
CA LEU A 22 -0.95 2.75 -20.46
C LEU A 22 -2.39 2.36 -20.82
N ALA A 23 -3.40 3.07 -20.30
CA ALA A 23 -4.80 2.79 -20.61
C ALA A 23 -5.13 2.98 -22.11
N ARG A 24 -4.42 3.86 -22.81
CA ARG A 24 -4.56 4.02 -24.26
C ARG A 24 -4.07 2.79 -25.04
N VAL A 25 -3.04 2.10 -24.56
CA VAL A 25 -2.43 0.94 -25.23
C VAL A 25 -3.12 -0.35 -24.81
N GLU A 26 -3.34 -0.53 -23.51
CA GLU A 26 -3.87 -1.77 -22.92
C GLU A 26 -5.40 -1.76 -22.76
N GLY A 27 -6.05 -0.63 -22.99
CA GLY A 27 -7.48 -0.45 -22.79
C GLY A 27 -7.85 -0.06 -21.36
N ALA A 28 -9.16 -0.03 -21.09
CA ALA A 28 -9.67 0.39 -19.79
C ALA A 28 -9.26 -0.60 -18.68
N PRO A 29 -8.74 -0.13 -17.54
CA PRO A 29 -8.43 -1.00 -16.41
C PRO A 29 -9.73 -1.64 -15.88
N SER A 30 -9.75 -2.97 -15.84
CA SER A 30 -10.90 -3.77 -15.39
C SER A 30 -10.70 -4.36 -13.99
N PHE A 31 -9.47 -4.37 -13.48
CA PHE A 31 -9.11 -5.01 -12.23
C PHE A 31 -8.36 -4.06 -11.31
N PHE A 32 -8.92 -3.85 -10.11
CA PHE A 32 -8.30 -3.07 -9.05
C PHE A 32 -8.15 -3.96 -7.81
N ILE A 33 -6.92 -4.17 -7.34
CA ILE A 33 -6.66 -4.85 -6.07
C ILE A 33 -6.45 -3.80 -4.98
N THR A 34 -7.28 -3.84 -3.96
CA THR A 34 -7.04 -3.12 -2.71
C THR A 34 -6.52 -4.09 -1.67
N VAL A 35 -5.26 -3.94 -1.27
CA VAL A 35 -4.69 -4.70 -0.15
C VAL A 35 -4.88 -3.89 1.12
N THR A 36 -5.78 -4.34 1.99
CA THR A 36 -5.99 -3.76 3.32
C THR A 36 -5.26 -4.60 4.37
N CYS A 37 -4.78 -3.95 5.43
CA CYS A 37 -4.18 -4.68 6.54
C CYS A 37 -5.28 -5.34 7.37
N ASN A 38 -5.12 -6.63 7.69
CA ASN A 38 -6.02 -7.35 8.59
C ASN A 38 -5.38 -7.49 9.98
N PRO A 39 -5.95 -6.90 11.05
CA PRO A 39 -5.40 -7.03 12.40
C PRO A 39 -5.45 -8.46 12.95
N ASP A 40 -6.26 -9.35 12.34
CA ASP A 40 -6.38 -10.74 12.77
C ASP A 40 -5.25 -11.66 12.26
N TRP A 41 -4.30 -11.13 11.49
CA TRP A 41 -3.18 -11.92 11.01
C TRP A 41 -2.34 -12.52 12.15
N PRO A 42 -1.94 -13.80 12.05
CA PRO A 42 -1.20 -14.48 13.12
C PRO A 42 0.13 -13.78 13.42
N GLU A 43 0.78 -13.18 12.42
CA GLU A 43 2.03 -12.43 12.60
C GLU A 43 1.86 -11.18 13.48
N ILE A 44 0.64 -10.63 13.55
CA ILE A 44 0.27 -9.52 14.43
C ILE A 44 -0.10 -10.08 15.81
N LYS A 45 -1.01 -11.08 15.87
CA LYS A 45 -1.51 -11.66 17.14
C LYS A 45 -0.39 -12.21 18.02
N VAL A 46 0.60 -12.89 17.45
CA VAL A 46 1.73 -13.47 18.21
C VAL A 46 2.59 -12.41 18.90
N ARG A 47 2.57 -11.17 18.40
CA ARG A 47 3.37 -10.07 18.96
C ARG A 47 2.57 -9.13 19.87
N LEU A 48 1.28 -9.36 20.04
CA LEU A 48 0.44 -8.59 20.94
C LEU A 48 0.51 -9.17 22.36
N ALA A 49 0.66 -8.29 23.35
CA ALA A 49 0.51 -8.68 24.74
C ALA A 49 -0.96 -8.99 25.07
N PRO A 50 -1.26 -9.75 26.13
CA PRO A 50 -2.63 -10.02 26.55
C PRO A 50 -3.42 -8.71 26.76
N GLY A 51 -4.56 -8.58 26.08
CA GLY A 51 -5.42 -7.40 26.16
C GLY A 51 -5.03 -6.21 25.26
N GLN A 52 -3.90 -6.29 24.56
CA GLN A 52 -3.44 -5.25 23.64
C GLN A 52 -4.11 -5.35 22.27
N LYS A 53 -4.46 -4.21 21.67
CA LYS A 53 -5.02 -4.14 20.32
C LYS A 53 -3.92 -3.89 19.30
N ALA A 54 -4.15 -4.34 18.07
CA ALA A 54 -3.24 -4.09 16.95
C ALA A 54 -2.97 -2.58 16.76
N SER A 55 -4.01 -1.74 16.96
CA SER A 55 -3.91 -0.28 16.90
C SER A 55 -2.89 0.32 17.87
N ASP A 56 -2.62 -0.37 18.98
CA ASP A 56 -1.73 0.12 20.03
C ASP A 56 -0.25 -0.06 19.64
N ILE A 57 0.04 -0.93 18.67
CA ILE A 57 1.39 -1.13 18.14
C ILE A 57 1.39 -1.00 16.59
N PRO A 58 1.27 0.22 16.07
CA PRO A 58 1.20 0.46 14.62
C PRO A 58 2.46 0.00 13.88
N ILE A 59 3.63 -0.01 14.54
CA ILE A 59 4.88 -0.45 13.91
C ILE A 59 4.86 -1.94 13.51
N ILE A 60 4.17 -2.79 14.29
CA ILE A 60 4.02 -4.22 13.95
C ILE A 60 3.10 -4.37 12.74
N ILE A 61 1.96 -3.66 12.75
CA ILE A 61 1.02 -3.64 11.63
C ILE A 61 1.75 -3.26 10.33
N VAL A 62 2.46 -2.13 10.33
CA VAL A 62 3.17 -1.63 9.14
C VAL A 62 4.20 -2.63 8.64
N ARG A 63 4.94 -3.28 9.53
CA ARG A 63 5.94 -4.30 9.16
C ARG A 63 5.30 -5.55 8.55
N VAL A 64 4.25 -6.10 9.18
CA VAL A 64 3.54 -7.27 8.67
C VAL A 64 2.88 -6.94 7.33
N PHE A 65 2.25 -5.77 7.22
CA PHE A 65 1.67 -5.29 5.97
C PHE A 65 2.70 -5.21 4.84
N LYS A 66 3.88 -4.61 5.11
CA LYS A 66 4.97 -4.55 4.13
C LYS A 66 5.45 -5.94 3.72
N GLN A 67 5.59 -6.87 4.66
CA GLN A 67 5.99 -8.26 4.36
C GLN A 67 4.96 -8.99 3.51
N ARG A 68 3.65 -8.78 3.76
CA ARG A 68 2.56 -9.35 2.96
C ARG A 68 2.53 -8.75 1.55
N LEU A 69 2.72 -7.44 1.42
CA LEU A 69 2.83 -6.76 0.12
C LEU A 69 4.01 -7.24 -0.71
N GLN A 70 5.14 -7.58 -0.10
CA GLN A 70 6.31 -8.10 -0.81
C GLN A 70 6.17 -9.57 -1.27
N LYS A 71 5.22 -10.32 -0.69
CA LYS A 71 4.92 -11.70 -1.08
C LYS A 71 3.88 -11.78 -2.21
N PHE A 72 3.15 -10.69 -2.44
CA PHE A 72 2.32 -10.50 -3.63
C PHE A 72 3.22 -10.17 -4.82
#